data_AF-A0A442MHD6-F1
#
_entry.id   AF-A0A442MHD6-F1
#
_cell.length_a   1.000
_cell.length_b   1.000
_cell.length_c   1.000
_cell.angle_alpha   90.00
_cell.angle_beta   90.00
_cell.angle_gamma   90.00
#
_symmetry.space_group_name_H-M   'P 1'
#
loop_
_entity.id
_entity.type
_entity.pdbx_description
1 polymer ?
#
loop_
_entity_poly.entity_id
_entity_poly.type
_entity_poly.pdbx_seq_one_letter_code
_entity_poly.pdbx_strand_id
1 'polypeptide(L)'
;MLAILNTTSGKTKSNIWMLPDTISSYFFRPGFTWSRRSAKGLSFRGLPEGCIFSDKGPTVFLPRDDSELIMASMAIFNSSAYSFLVSLQIAAGSYEAGVILRTPFPNIEKSVRNTLSNLSFQAWSKKRRLDETTETSLAFVLPAELLSRVSDHHPAALETELTDIQSKINAIAFDLYGFSEADRAAALASSGSTNDGSGDVVDDADDTEEDSAEAIDRTDGLLAWAVGVSFGRFDWRLATGEREPVPEPDPFDPLPAKSPGMLPDCDEPFHAQNGILVDDQGHPHDLPRLIEELLQRVENEVPGDVRSWLRREFFPLHLKQYSKSRRKAPIYWPLSTTSGSYTLWLYYPSLTGQTLYTVINDFIEGPNGKLARIRSDIAGFREKGSARSRDEDRALEALQTLELELIELRDLMLQIAPTYRPNHDDGVQITAAPLWEQFRHKPWQKVLKDTWAKLKKGDYDWAHLAMTYWPERVCEKCKTDKSLAIAHDLEHLYVEPESTARSHRNIDA
;
A
#
# COMPACT_ATOMS: atom_id res chain seq x y z
N MET A 1 -6.11 -4.21 6.47
CA MET A 1 -6.53 -3.69 7.79
C MET A 1 -7.12 -4.88 8.52
N LEU A 2 -6.28 -5.62 9.26
CA LEU A 2 -6.71 -6.74 10.09
C LEU A 2 -7.66 -6.19 11.16
N ALA A 3 -8.76 -6.88 11.43
CA ALA A 3 -9.70 -6.43 12.45
C ALA A 3 -8.97 -6.29 13.81
N ILE A 4 -9.17 -5.16 14.50
CA ILE A 4 -8.65 -5.00 15.86
C ILE A 4 -9.43 -5.95 16.75
N LEU A 5 -8.82 -7.07 17.12
CA LEU A 5 -9.40 -7.99 18.09
C LEU A 5 -9.06 -7.48 19.49
N ASN A 6 -10.03 -7.52 20.40
CA ASN A 6 -9.75 -7.26 21.80
C ASN A 6 -8.86 -8.37 22.36
N THR A 7 -7.65 -8.04 22.78
CA THR A 7 -6.62 -8.99 23.25
C THR A 7 -7.06 -9.80 24.48
N THR A 8 -7.99 -9.27 25.28
CA THR A 8 -8.53 -9.93 26.48
C THR A 8 -9.73 -10.83 26.20
N SER A 9 -10.54 -10.54 25.17
CA SER A 9 -11.82 -11.24 24.90
C SER A 9 -11.91 -11.94 23.56
N GLY A 10 -10.95 -11.72 22.65
CA GLY A 10 -10.92 -12.30 21.30
C GLY A 10 -12.01 -11.80 20.34
N LYS A 11 -12.82 -10.83 20.74
CA LYS A 11 -13.93 -10.29 19.93
C LYS A 11 -13.47 -9.14 19.03
N THR A 12 -14.07 -9.04 17.85
CA THR A 12 -13.90 -7.95 16.88
C THR A 12 -14.29 -6.59 17.48
N LYS A 13 -13.35 -5.64 17.60
CA LYS A 13 -13.65 -4.25 17.97
C LYS A 13 -14.16 -3.52 16.72
N SER A 14 -15.38 -3.00 16.75
CA SER A 14 -15.89 -2.09 15.71
C SER A 14 -16.44 -0.83 16.37
N ASN A 15 -16.02 0.32 15.86
CA ASN A 15 -16.53 1.64 16.23
C ASN A 15 -17.85 1.95 15.49
N ILE A 16 -18.27 1.06 14.60
CA ILE A 16 -19.47 1.19 13.79
C ILE A 16 -20.61 0.58 14.60
N TRP A 17 -21.73 1.29 14.70
CA TRP A 17 -22.98 0.87 15.32
C TRP A 17 -23.63 -0.34 14.61
N MET A 18 -22.91 -1.45 14.47
CA MET A 18 -23.40 -2.68 13.86
C MET A 18 -24.02 -3.59 14.91
N LEU A 19 -25.17 -4.17 14.57
CA LEU A 19 -25.89 -5.11 15.41
C LEU A 19 -25.02 -6.37 15.65
N PRO A 20 -25.01 -6.95 16.86
CA PRO A 20 -24.28 -8.19 17.18
C PRO A 20 -24.54 -9.33 16.20
N ASP A 21 -25.74 -9.39 15.62
CA ASP A 21 -26.14 -10.37 14.63
C ASP A 21 -25.36 -10.24 13.31
N THR A 22 -25.05 -9.01 12.88
CA THR A 22 -24.25 -8.76 11.68
C THR A 22 -22.83 -9.33 11.83
N ILE A 23 -22.23 -9.07 12.99
CA ILE A 23 -20.86 -9.52 13.31
C ILE A 23 -20.82 -11.05 13.31
N SER A 24 -21.77 -11.70 13.98
CA SER A 24 -21.78 -13.16 14.12
C SER A 24 -22.19 -13.91 12.84
N SER A 25 -23.03 -13.32 11.99
CA SER A 25 -23.63 -14.02 10.86
C SER A 25 -22.99 -13.73 9.50
N TYR A 26 -22.27 -12.62 9.35
CA TYR A 26 -21.81 -12.13 8.04
C TYR A 26 -20.35 -11.72 7.96
N PHE A 27 -19.68 -11.33 9.06
CA PHE A 27 -18.26 -11.01 8.97
C PHE A 27 -17.42 -12.23 8.63
N PHE A 28 -16.30 -12.00 7.93
CA PHE A 28 -15.34 -13.01 7.51
C PHE A 28 -15.86 -14.02 6.48
N ARG A 29 -17.15 -13.93 6.07
CA ARG A 29 -17.71 -14.75 5.00
C ARG A 29 -17.36 -14.18 3.63
N PRO A 30 -17.09 -15.04 2.64
CA PRO A 30 -16.93 -14.59 1.27
C PRO A 30 -18.27 -14.09 0.69
N GLY A 31 -18.20 -13.20 -0.29
CA GLY A 31 -19.38 -12.62 -0.93
C GLY A 31 -19.03 -11.67 -2.06
N PHE A 32 -19.95 -10.78 -2.43
CA PHE A 32 -19.67 -9.72 -3.39
C PHE A 32 -19.77 -8.36 -2.75
N THR A 33 -18.81 -7.49 -3.04
CA THR A 33 -18.83 -6.09 -2.60
C THR A 33 -18.78 -5.13 -3.77
N TRP A 34 -19.32 -3.93 -3.60
CA TRP A 34 -19.26 -2.85 -4.57
C TRP A 34 -19.08 -1.51 -3.84
N SER A 35 -18.71 -0.47 -4.59
CA SER A 35 -18.62 0.88 -4.01
C SER A 35 -20.00 1.52 -3.99
N ARG A 36 -20.45 2.03 -2.84
CA ARG A 36 -21.78 2.69 -2.73
C ARG A 36 -21.90 3.88 -3.68
N ARG A 37 -20.80 4.57 -3.96
CA ARG A 37 -20.71 5.64 -4.96
C ARG A 37 -19.52 5.39 -5.88
N SER A 38 -19.72 5.62 -7.19
CA SER A 38 -18.68 5.47 -8.20
C SER A 38 -19.03 6.28 -9.45
N ALA A 39 -18.07 7.09 -9.92
CA ALA A 39 -18.18 7.80 -11.19
C ALA A 39 -18.01 6.86 -12.40
N LYS A 40 -17.28 5.74 -12.23
CA LYS A 40 -16.99 4.76 -13.29
C LYS A 40 -18.10 3.73 -13.53
N GLY A 41 -19.24 3.87 -12.85
CA GLY A 41 -20.33 2.90 -12.91
C GLY A 41 -20.29 1.86 -11.79
N LEU A 42 -21.25 0.93 -11.85
CA LEU A 42 -21.38 -0.18 -10.92
C LEU A 42 -20.37 -1.28 -11.27
N SER A 43 -19.62 -1.75 -10.27
CA SER A 43 -18.68 -2.87 -10.43
C SER A 43 -18.67 -3.71 -9.15
N PHE A 44 -19.03 -4.98 -9.30
CA PHE A 44 -18.98 -5.96 -8.21
C PHE A 44 -17.63 -6.67 -8.20
N ARG A 45 -17.07 -6.84 -7.01
CA ARG A 45 -15.80 -7.50 -6.74
C ARG A 45 -16.01 -8.64 -5.75
N GLY A 46 -15.16 -9.65 -5.81
CA GLY A 46 -15.14 -10.69 -4.79
C GLY A 46 -14.77 -10.06 -3.46
N LEU A 47 -15.53 -10.37 -2.42
CA LEU A 47 -15.15 -10.17 -1.03
C LEU A 47 -14.50 -11.49 -0.59
N PRO A 48 -13.16 -11.51 -0.39
CA PRO A 48 -12.45 -12.67 0.13
C PRO A 48 -12.95 -13.08 1.50
N GLU A 49 -12.81 -14.36 1.84
CA GLU A 49 -13.00 -14.79 3.23
C GLU A 49 -11.99 -14.12 4.18
N GLY A 50 -12.36 -14.01 5.46
CA GLY A 50 -11.53 -13.30 6.44
C GLY A 50 -11.61 -11.76 6.36
N CYS A 51 -12.44 -11.19 5.47
CA CYS A 51 -12.65 -9.75 5.37
C CYS A 51 -13.91 -9.26 6.13
N ILE A 52 -13.90 -7.97 6.49
CA ILE A 52 -15.06 -7.25 7.05
C ILE A 52 -15.52 -6.18 6.06
N PHE A 53 -16.80 -5.81 6.12
CA PHE A 53 -17.41 -4.80 5.24
C PHE A 53 -17.97 -3.62 6.03
N SER A 54 -18.21 -2.50 5.35
CA SER A 54 -18.71 -1.25 5.93
C SER A 54 -19.77 -0.61 5.04
N ASP A 55 -20.30 0.55 5.44
CA ASP A 55 -21.36 1.25 4.72
C ASP A 55 -20.93 1.74 3.33
N LYS A 56 -19.65 2.12 3.14
CA LYS A 56 -19.09 2.53 1.83
C LYS A 56 -18.75 1.36 0.92
N GLY A 57 -18.66 0.13 1.47
CA GLY A 57 -18.48 -1.11 0.74
C GLY A 57 -19.58 -2.12 1.08
N PRO A 58 -20.84 -1.90 0.67
CA PRO A 58 -21.91 -2.85 0.92
C PRO A 58 -21.58 -4.23 0.35
N THR A 59 -22.22 -5.26 0.90
CA THR A 59 -21.95 -6.65 0.53
C THR A 59 -23.25 -7.42 0.31
N VAL A 60 -23.25 -8.31 -0.67
CA VAL A 60 -24.30 -9.30 -0.89
C VAL A 60 -23.73 -10.70 -0.71
N PHE A 61 -24.47 -11.54 0.00
CA PHE A 61 -24.12 -12.93 0.30
C PHE A 61 -25.11 -13.85 -0.39
N LEU A 62 -24.62 -14.90 -1.05
CA LEU A 62 -25.48 -15.90 -1.66
C LEU A 62 -25.81 -17.04 -0.67
N PRO A 63 -27.02 -17.62 -0.77
CA PRO A 63 -27.40 -18.75 0.06
C PRO A 63 -26.66 -20.01 -0.39
N ARG A 64 -25.73 -20.48 0.45
CA ARG A 64 -24.87 -21.69 0.32
C ARG A 64 -23.59 -21.49 -0.48
N ASP A 65 -22.60 -22.31 -0.15
CA ASP A 65 -21.24 -22.36 -0.73
C ASP A 65 -21.23 -23.07 -2.10
N ASP A 66 -22.21 -22.77 -2.98
CA ASP A 66 -22.23 -23.25 -4.37
C ASP A 66 -21.33 -22.33 -5.22
N SER A 67 -20.07 -22.71 -5.37
CA SER A 67 -19.06 -21.92 -6.09
C SER A 67 -19.45 -21.64 -7.54
N GLU A 68 -20.11 -22.58 -8.22
CA GLU A 68 -20.57 -22.41 -9.61
C GLU A 68 -21.67 -21.34 -9.70
N LEU A 69 -22.62 -21.36 -8.76
CA LEU A 69 -23.66 -20.34 -8.70
C LEU A 69 -23.08 -18.98 -8.33
N ILE A 70 -22.15 -18.92 -7.38
CA ILE A 70 -21.45 -17.69 -7.00
C ILE A 70 -20.76 -17.08 -8.23
N MET A 71 -19.94 -17.84 -8.93
CA MET A 71 -19.24 -17.33 -10.10
C MET A 71 -20.18 -16.97 -11.25
N ALA A 72 -21.26 -17.73 -11.48
CA ALA A 72 -22.28 -17.35 -12.46
C ALA A 72 -22.99 -16.04 -12.09
N SER A 73 -23.29 -15.83 -10.81
CA SER A 73 -23.87 -14.58 -10.32
C SER A 73 -22.95 -13.38 -10.49
N MET A 74 -21.63 -13.55 -10.29
CA MET A 74 -20.65 -12.50 -10.58
C MET A 74 -20.73 -12.01 -12.03
N ALA A 75 -20.91 -12.94 -12.98
CA ALA A 75 -21.05 -12.62 -14.40
C ALA A 75 -22.30 -11.77 -14.65
N ILE A 76 -23.43 -12.14 -14.06
CA ILE A 76 -24.69 -11.38 -14.19
C ILE A 76 -24.55 -10.00 -13.58
N PHE A 77 -24.04 -9.89 -12.35
CA PHE A 77 -23.90 -8.62 -11.64
C PHE A 77 -23.01 -7.59 -12.37
N ASN A 78 -22.01 -8.06 -13.13
CA ASN A 78 -21.13 -7.23 -13.95
C ASN A 78 -21.53 -7.20 -15.44
N SER A 79 -22.72 -7.66 -15.80
CA SER A 79 -23.22 -7.56 -17.17
C SER A 79 -23.81 -6.18 -17.47
N SER A 80 -23.72 -5.74 -18.73
CA SER A 80 -24.36 -4.51 -19.20
C SER A 80 -25.88 -4.55 -19.02
N ALA A 81 -26.51 -5.72 -19.12
CA ALA A 81 -27.94 -5.89 -18.87
C ALA A 81 -28.31 -5.55 -17.42
N TYR A 82 -27.60 -6.12 -16.44
CA TYR A 82 -27.83 -5.85 -15.02
C TYR A 82 -27.55 -4.38 -14.68
N SER A 83 -26.40 -3.85 -15.15
CA SER A 83 -26.04 -2.45 -14.93
C SER A 83 -27.10 -1.49 -15.49
N PHE A 84 -27.66 -1.80 -16.66
CA PHE A 84 -28.75 -1.01 -17.24
C PHE A 84 -30.00 -1.03 -16.37
N LEU A 85 -30.43 -2.21 -15.88
CA LEU A 85 -31.58 -2.32 -14.98
C LEU A 85 -31.39 -1.56 -13.65
N VAL A 86 -30.17 -1.54 -13.11
CA VAL A 86 -29.84 -0.72 -11.94
C VAL A 86 -29.94 0.77 -12.29
N SER A 87 -29.41 1.18 -13.44
CA SER A 87 -29.41 2.58 -13.88
C SER A 87 -30.82 3.19 -13.99
N LEU A 88 -31.82 2.38 -14.33
CA LEU A 88 -33.24 2.80 -14.39
C LEU A 88 -33.86 3.10 -13.02
N GLN A 89 -33.22 2.68 -11.92
CA GLN A 89 -33.74 2.78 -10.56
C GLN A 89 -33.04 3.84 -9.71
N ILE A 90 -31.94 4.41 -10.19
CA ILE A 90 -31.11 5.34 -9.41
C ILE A 90 -31.11 6.75 -10.00
N ALA A 91 -31.01 7.74 -9.12
CA ALA A 91 -30.51 9.05 -9.49
C ALA A 91 -28.97 9.02 -9.39
N ALA A 92 -28.30 9.19 -10.53
CA ALA A 92 -26.85 9.37 -10.72
C ALA A 92 -25.91 8.74 -9.65
N GLY A 93 -25.41 7.53 -9.92
CA GLY A 93 -24.19 7.00 -9.28
C GLY A 93 -24.25 6.58 -7.81
N SER A 94 -25.43 6.58 -7.17
CA SER A 94 -25.64 6.05 -5.80
C SER A 94 -26.21 4.62 -5.82
N TYR A 95 -25.35 3.63 -5.61
CA TYR A 95 -25.68 2.20 -5.67
C TYR A 95 -26.05 1.65 -4.30
N GLU A 96 -27.19 2.09 -3.76
CA GLU A 96 -27.67 1.65 -2.45
C GLU A 96 -28.04 0.16 -2.42
N ALA A 97 -27.81 -0.51 -1.29
CA ALA A 97 -28.14 -1.94 -1.12
C ALA A 97 -29.61 -2.26 -1.42
N GLY A 98 -30.54 -1.36 -1.08
CA GLY A 98 -31.95 -1.53 -1.39
C GLY A 98 -32.28 -1.46 -2.89
N VAL A 99 -31.45 -0.80 -3.70
CA VAL A 99 -31.60 -0.81 -5.17
C VAL A 99 -31.12 -2.14 -5.73
N ILE A 100 -29.93 -2.58 -5.31
CA ILE A 100 -29.36 -3.86 -5.72
C ILE A 100 -30.32 -5.02 -5.38
N LEU A 101 -30.89 -5.02 -4.17
CA LEU A 101 -31.83 -6.06 -3.72
C LEU A 101 -33.15 -6.09 -4.51
N ARG A 102 -33.63 -4.94 -5.01
CA ARG A 102 -34.87 -4.85 -5.81
C ARG A 102 -34.65 -5.13 -7.29
N THR A 103 -33.40 -5.08 -7.74
CA THR A 103 -33.07 -5.29 -9.15
C THR A 103 -33.34 -6.75 -9.51
N PRO A 104 -34.12 -7.03 -10.57
CA PRO A 104 -34.43 -8.40 -10.96
C PRO A 104 -33.15 -9.21 -11.26
N PHE A 105 -33.06 -10.39 -10.67
CA PHE A 105 -32.01 -11.36 -10.96
C PHE A 105 -32.60 -12.51 -11.79
N PRO A 106 -32.00 -12.93 -12.91
CA PRO A 106 -32.60 -13.90 -13.81
C PRO A 106 -32.47 -15.31 -13.21
N ASN A 107 -33.37 -16.21 -13.61
CA ASN A 107 -33.19 -17.62 -13.30
C ASN A 107 -32.08 -18.20 -14.17
N ILE A 108 -31.03 -18.75 -13.56
CA ILE A 108 -29.89 -19.32 -14.28
C ILE A 108 -30.03 -20.85 -14.34
N GLU A 109 -30.39 -21.35 -15.52
CA GLU A 109 -30.43 -22.78 -15.80
C GLU A 109 -29.04 -23.42 -15.66
N LYS A 110 -28.99 -24.72 -15.31
CA LYS A 110 -27.75 -25.44 -15.01
C LYS A 110 -26.74 -25.45 -16.18
N SER A 111 -27.21 -25.51 -17.42
CA SER A 111 -26.36 -25.48 -18.62
C SER A 111 -25.68 -24.12 -18.80
N VAL A 112 -26.42 -23.02 -18.60
CA VAL A 112 -25.93 -21.64 -18.72
C VAL A 112 -25.05 -21.27 -17.53
N ARG A 113 -25.34 -21.81 -16.34
CA ARG A 113 -24.58 -21.58 -15.11
C ARG A 113 -23.10 -21.94 -15.28
N ASN A 114 -22.80 -23.12 -15.81
CA ASN A 114 -21.42 -23.58 -16.03
C ASN A 114 -20.66 -22.64 -16.97
N THR A 115 -21.31 -22.19 -18.04
CA THR A 115 -20.71 -21.26 -19.01
C THR A 115 -20.41 -19.91 -18.37
N LEU A 116 -21.38 -19.32 -17.66
CA LEU A 116 -21.18 -18.04 -16.97
C LEU A 116 -20.12 -18.13 -15.88
N SER A 117 -20.11 -19.21 -15.10
CA SER A 117 -19.11 -19.48 -14.07
C SER A 117 -17.70 -19.56 -14.65
N ASN A 118 -17.52 -20.27 -15.77
CA ASN A 118 -16.22 -20.38 -16.43
C ASN A 118 -15.76 -19.02 -17.01
N LEU A 119 -16.68 -18.28 -17.65
CA LEU A 119 -16.38 -16.95 -18.20
C LEU A 119 -15.96 -15.96 -17.10
N SER A 120 -16.67 -15.91 -15.97
CA SER A 120 -16.32 -15.01 -14.87
C SER A 120 -15.01 -15.42 -14.18
N PHE A 121 -14.74 -16.72 -14.05
CA PHE A 121 -13.46 -17.20 -13.52
C PHE A 121 -12.30 -16.80 -14.43
N GLN A 122 -12.44 -16.98 -15.75
CA GLN A 122 -11.44 -16.54 -16.72
C GLN A 122 -11.25 -15.02 -16.70
N ALA A 123 -12.33 -14.25 -16.57
CA ALA A 123 -12.22 -12.79 -16.44
C ALA A 123 -11.45 -12.39 -15.17
N TRP A 124 -11.77 -13.02 -14.04
CA TRP A 124 -11.07 -12.78 -12.78
C TRP A 124 -9.58 -13.12 -12.89
N SER A 125 -9.24 -14.31 -13.38
CA SER A 125 -7.86 -14.76 -13.53
C SER A 125 -7.07 -13.81 -14.44
N LYS A 126 -7.64 -13.41 -15.59
CA LYS A 126 -6.96 -12.46 -16.49
C LYS A 126 -6.79 -11.06 -15.89
N LYS A 127 -7.78 -10.57 -15.13
CA LYS A 127 -7.64 -9.31 -14.38
C LYS A 127 -6.53 -9.40 -13.33
N ARG A 128 -6.43 -10.52 -12.61
CA ARG A 128 -5.33 -10.79 -11.67
C ARG A 128 -3.99 -10.84 -12.40
N ARG A 129 -3.92 -11.48 -13.57
CA ARG A 129 -2.69 -11.55 -14.38
C ARG A 129 -2.19 -10.16 -14.80
N LEU A 130 -3.07 -9.23 -15.18
CA LEU A 130 -2.69 -7.85 -15.50
C LEU A 130 -1.96 -7.13 -14.33
N ASP A 131 -2.27 -7.51 -13.10
CA ASP A 131 -1.66 -6.95 -11.88
C ASP A 131 -0.33 -7.62 -11.49
N GLU A 132 0.11 -8.68 -12.17
CA GLU A 132 1.34 -9.43 -11.83
C GLU A 132 2.61 -8.59 -11.92
N THR A 133 2.58 -7.48 -12.67
CA THR A 133 3.69 -6.54 -12.81
C THR A 133 3.58 -5.30 -11.91
N THR A 134 2.46 -5.15 -11.18
CA THR A 134 2.21 -4.00 -10.32
C THR A 134 2.74 -4.28 -8.91
N GLU A 135 3.91 -3.74 -8.57
CA GLU A 135 4.62 -4.01 -7.30
C GLU A 135 3.77 -3.83 -6.02
N THR A 136 2.82 -2.90 -6.04
CA THR A 136 1.93 -2.60 -4.90
C THR A 136 0.67 -3.49 -4.85
N SER A 137 0.47 -4.36 -5.87
CA SER A 137 -0.62 -5.31 -5.92
C SER A 137 -0.30 -6.59 -5.13
N LEU A 138 -1.33 -7.21 -4.58
CA LEU A 138 -1.24 -8.54 -3.95
C LEU A 138 -0.95 -9.64 -4.98
N ALA A 139 -1.18 -9.38 -6.28
CA ALA A 139 -0.88 -10.31 -7.35
C ALA A 139 0.57 -10.21 -7.87
N PHE A 140 1.37 -9.25 -7.39
CA PHE A 140 2.71 -9.00 -7.91
C PHE A 140 3.61 -10.25 -7.90
N VAL A 141 4.21 -10.56 -9.04
CA VAL A 141 5.15 -11.66 -9.25
C VAL A 141 6.55 -11.12 -9.55
N LEU A 142 6.70 -10.37 -10.64
CA LEU A 142 7.97 -9.86 -11.15
C LEU A 142 7.73 -8.55 -11.94
N PRO A 143 8.73 -7.66 -12.08
CA PRO A 143 8.62 -6.53 -12.99
C PRO A 143 8.45 -7.03 -14.43
N ALA A 144 7.77 -6.23 -15.28
CA ALA A 144 7.41 -6.62 -16.65
C ALA A 144 8.59 -7.13 -17.49
N GLU A 145 9.78 -6.54 -17.29
CA GLU A 145 11.02 -6.91 -17.97
C GLU A 145 11.49 -8.34 -17.66
N LEU A 146 11.23 -8.82 -16.43
CA LEU A 146 11.60 -10.18 -15.99
C LEU A 146 10.45 -11.16 -16.20
N LEU A 147 9.21 -10.73 -15.96
CA LEU A 147 8.03 -11.61 -16.09
C LEU A 147 7.89 -12.16 -17.52
N SER A 148 8.17 -11.33 -18.52
CA SER A 148 8.11 -11.73 -19.94
C SER A 148 9.12 -12.82 -20.34
N ARG A 149 10.15 -13.08 -19.52
CA ARG A 149 11.15 -14.14 -19.74
C ARG A 149 10.69 -15.50 -19.22
N VAL A 150 9.85 -15.50 -18.19
CA VAL A 150 9.42 -16.72 -17.47
C VAL A 150 7.95 -17.07 -17.71
N SER A 151 7.15 -16.13 -18.23
CA SER A 151 5.73 -16.28 -18.46
C SER A 151 5.29 -15.56 -19.73
N ASP A 152 4.33 -16.14 -20.45
CA ASP A 152 3.68 -15.53 -21.60
C ASP A 152 2.69 -14.45 -21.12
N HIS A 153 3.25 -13.28 -20.76
CA HIS A 153 2.52 -12.15 -20.24
C HIS A 153 2.42 -11.04 -21.29
N HIS A 154 1.23 -10.92 -21.89
CA HIS A 154 0.91 -9.94 -22.94
C HIS A 154 -0.31 -9.10 -22.54
N PRO A 155 -0.13 -7.93 -21.90
CA PRO A 155 -1.23 -7.11 -21.39
C PRO A 155 -2.30 -6.79 -22.43
N ALA A 156 -1.90 -6.38 -23.64
CA ALA A 156 -2.83 -6.04 -24.71
C ALA A 156 -3.69 -7.25 -25.18
N ALA A 157 -3.11 -8.45 -25.19
CA ALA A 157 -3.84 -9.68 -25.52
C ALA A 157 -4.83 -10.02 -24.41
N LEU A 158 -4.42 -9.91 -23.13
CA LEU A 158 -5.29 -10.12 -21.97
C LEU A 158 -6.48 -9.15 -21.96
N GLU A 159 -6.26 -7.87 -22.27
CA GLU A 159 -7.32 -6.86 -22.38
C GLU A 159 -8.30 -7.16 -23.52
N THR A 160 -7.79 -7.64 -24.66
CA THR A 160 -8.62 -8.08 -25.79
C THR A 160 -9.50 -9.27 -25.40
N GLU A 161 -8.91 -10.28 -24.75
CA GLU A 161 -9.64 -11.45 -24.26
C GLU A 161 -10.68 -11.08 -23.19
N LEU A 162 -10.37 -10.15 -22.29
CA LEU A 162 -11.32 -9.64 -21.30
C LEU A 162 -12.52 -8.96 -21.98
N THR A 163 -12.28 -8.22 -23.05
CA THR A 163 -13.35 -7.58 -23.84
C THR A 163 -14.26 -8.63 -24.49
N ASP A 164 -13.68 -9.69 -25.07
CA ASP A 164 -14.44 -10.81 -25.66
C ASP A 164 -15.25 -11.58 -24.59
N ILE A 165 -14.66 -11.86 -23.44
CA ILE A 165 -15.36 -12.48 -22.31
C ILE A 165 -16.54 -11.61 -21.87
N GLN A 166 -16.34 -10.30 -21.74
CA GLN A 166 -17.41 -9.37 -21.38
C GLN A 166 -18.53 -9.36 -22.44
N SER A 167 -18.20 -9.39 -23.73
CA SER A 167 -19.20 -9.49 -24.81
C SER A 167 -20.02 -10.78 -24.73
N LYS A 168 -19.38 -11.92 -24.43
CA LYS A 168 -20.05 -13.22 -24.23
C LYS A 168 -20.97 -13.21 -23.01
N ILE A 169 -20.51 -12.69 -21.88
CA ILE A 169 -21.32 -12.53 -20.67
C ILE A 169 -22.54 -11.64 -20.97
N ASN A 170 -22.33 -10.52 -21.66
CA ASN A 170 -23.40 -9.60 -22.02
C ASN A 170 -24.44 -10.26 -22.93
N ALA A 171 -24.02 -11.01 -23.95
CA ALA A 171 -24.93 -11.73 -24.83
C ALA A 171 -25.83 -12.71 -24.06
N ILE A 172 -25.23 -13.55 -23.21
CA ILE A 172 -25.97 -14.51 -22.37
C ILE A 172 -26.91 -13.78 -21.41
N ALA A 173 -26.45 -12.71 -20.76
CA ALA A 173 -27.28 -11.94 -19.83
C ALA A 173 -28.48 -11.30 -20.54
N PHE A 174 -28.28 -10.69 -21.71
CA PHE A 174 -29.38 -10.11 -22.49
C PHE A 174 -30.43 -11.16 -22.89
N ASP A 175 -30.00 -12.37 -23.25
CA ASP A 175 -30.90 -13.48 -23.57
C ASP A 175 -31.69 -13.92 -22.34
N LEU A 176 -31.03 -14.07 -21.18
CA LEU A 176 -31.66 -14.45 -19.90
C LEU A 176 -32.70 -13.42 -19.42
N TYR A 177 -32.46 -12.14 -19.66
CA TYR A 177 -33.39 -11.07 -19.33
C TYR A 177 -34.47 -10.82 -20.41
N GLY A 178 -34.34 -11.41 -21.59
CA GLY A 178 -35.27 -11.19 -22.71
C GLY A 178 -35.18 -9.80 -23.35
N PHE A 179 -33.99 -9.19 -23.38
CA PHE A 179 -33.78 -7.87 -24.00
C PHE A 179 -33.95 -7.93 -25.52
N SER A 180 -34.75 -7.00 -26.07
CA SER A 180 -34.84 -6.79 -27.51
C SER A 180 -33.56 -6.18 -28.08
N GLU A 181 -33.37 -6.19 -29.39
CA GLU A 181 -32.19 -5.56 -30.02
C GLU A 181 -32.08 -4.06 -29.70
N ALA A 182 -33.22 -3.36 -29.59
CA ALA A 182 -33.26 -1.96 -29.19
C ALA A 182 -32.79 -1.76 -27.74
N ASP A 183 -33.21 -2.64 -26.82
CA ASP A 183 -32.79 -2.59 -25.41
C ASP A 183 -31.29 -2.90 -25.27
N ARG A 184 -30.77 -3.85 -26.06
CA ARG A 184 -29.33 -4.16 -26.09
C ARG A 184 -28.51 -2.95 -26.52
N ALA A 185 -28.93 -2.28 -27.60
CA ALA A 185 -28.26 -1.08 -28.08
C ALA A 185 -28.27 0.05 -27.03
N ALA A 186 -29.42 0.26 -26.36
CA ALA A 186 -29.54 1.25 -25.28
C ALA A 186 -28.61 0.93 -24.09
N ALA A 187 -28.58 -0.32 -23.64
CA ALA A 187 -27.75 -0.77 -22.52
C ALA A 187 -26.24 -0.67 -22.79
N LEU A 188 -25.81 -0.95 -24.03
CA LEU A 188 -24.41 -0.81 -24.43
C LEU A 188 -24.02 0.67 -24.59
N ALA A 189 -24.90 1.51 -25.14
CA ALA A 189 -24.67 2.94 -25.25
C ALA A 189 -24.58 3.63 -23.88
N SER A 190 -25.45 3.25 -22.93
CA SER A 190 -25.38 3.77 -21.55
C SER A 190 -24.12 3.34 -20.81
N SER A 191 -23.60 2.14 -21.12
CA SER A 191 -22.34 1.63 -20.54
C SER A 191 -21.11 2.40 -21.07
N GLY A 192 -21.19 2.98 -22.27
CA GLY A 192 -20.12 3.81 -22.86
C GLY A 192 -20.21 5.31 -22.54
N SER A 193 -21.36 5.79 -22.05
CA SER A 193 -21.63 7.22 -21.83
C SER A 193 -21.39 7.71 -20.39
N THR A 194 -20.78 6.90 -19.51
CA THR A 194 -20.43 7.32 -18.13
C THR A 194 -19.26 8.31 -18.07
N ASN A 195 -19.01 9.06 -19.15
CA ASN A 195 -17.86 9.95 -19.26
C ASN A 195 -18.20 11.38 -19.70
N ASP A 196 -19.42 11.87 -19.43
CA ASP A 196 -19.67 13.31 -19.58
C ASP A 196 -20.53 13.89 -18.45
N GLY A 197 -20.04 14.98 -17.90
CA GLY A 197 -20.43 15.50 -16.60
C GLY A 197 -21.86 16.02 -16.52
N SER A 198 -22.48 15.81 -15.37
CA SER A 198 -23.49 16.72 -14.83
C SER A 198 -23.15 17.01 -13.38
N GLY A 199 -22.69 18.23 -13.15
CA GLY A 199 -22.39 18.77 -11.84
C GLY A 199 -23.64 18.87 -10.98
N ASP A 200 -23.62 18.13 -9.88
CA ASP A 200 -24.09 18.58 -8.58
C ASP A 200 -23.41 17.68 -7.55
N VAL A 201 -22.08 17.84 -7.45
CA VAL A 201 -21.27 17.23 -6.42
C VAL A 201 -21.48 18.08 -5.17
N VAL A 202 -22.49 17.75 -4.38
CA VAL A 202 -22.52 18.18 -2.98
C VAL A 202 -21.32 17.55 -2.29
N ASP A 203 -20.44 18.44 -1.87
CA ASP A 203 -19.17 18.31 -1.19
C ASP A 203 -19.08 17.10 -0.23
N ASP A 204 -18.59 15.98 -0.75
CA ASP A 204 -17.94 14.93 0.05
C ASP A 204 -16.53 14.80 -0.53
N ALA A 205 -15.70 15.78 -0.17
CA ALA A 205 -14.40 16.09 -0.75
C ALA A 205 -13.30 15.03 -0.52
N ASP A 206 -13.55 13.72 -0.62
CA ASP A 206 -12.50 12.72 -0.32
C ASP A 206 -12.25 11.61 -1.36
N ASP A 207 -13.12 11.41 -2.36
CA ASP A 207 -13.05 10.17 -3.15
C ASP A 207 -13.04 10.35 -4.70
N THR A 208 -12.81 11.55 -5.26
CA THR A 208 -12.90 11.76 -6.73
C THR A 208 -11.61 12.14 -7.46
N GLU A 209 -10.43 12.06 -6.83
CA GLU A 209 -9.15 12.14 -7.56
C GLU A 209 -8.51 10.74 -7.65
N GLU A 210 -9.03 9.92 -8.57
CA GLU A 210 -8.27 8.77 -9.06
C GLU A 210 -7.33 9.23 -10.17
N ASP A 211 -6.11 9.60 -9.78
CA ASP A 211 -4.98 9.54 -10.70
C ASP A 211 -4.89 8.09 -11.20
N SER A 212 -5.16 7.87 -12.49
CA SER A 212 -4.74 6.64 -13.16
C SER A 212 -3.24 6.50 -12.90
N ALA A 213 -2.84 5.49 -12.13
CA ALA A 213 -1.42 5.24 -11.89
C ALA A 213 -0.75 5.07 -13.26
N GLU A 214 0.00 6.07 -13.69
CA GLU A 214 0.75 6.03 -14.94
C GLU A 214 1.62 4.77 -14.91
N ALA A 215 1.62 4.03 -16.02
CA ALA A 215 2.46 2.86 -16.15
C ALA A 215 3.92 3.26 -15.88
N ILE A 216 4.54 2.61 -14.89
CA ILE A 216 5.94 2.84 -14.55
C ILE A 216 6.79 2.36 -15.72
N ASP A 217 7.84 3.11 -16.06
CA ASP A 217 8.81 2.67 -17.07
C ASP A 217 9.38 1.30 -16.70
N ARG A 218 9.65 0.46 -17.71
CA ARG A 218 10.13 -0.92 -17.47
C ARG A 218 11.46 -0.93 -16.71
N THR A 219 12.33 0.04 -16.99
CA THR A 219 13.64 0.21 -16.35
C THR A 219 13.46 0.63 -14.89
N ASP A 220 12.61 1.63 -14.65
CA ASP A 220 12.30 2.11 -13.31
C ASP A 220 11.67 1.00 -12.45
N GLY A 221 10.75 0.22 -13.02
CA GLY A 221 10.13 -0.93 -12.36
C GLY A 221 11.14 -2.04 -12.02
N LEU A 222 12.11 -2.30 -12.92
CA LEU A 222 13.19 -3.25 -12.68
C LEU A 222 14.11 -2.79 -11.53
N LEU A 223 14.52 -1.52 -11.54
CA LEU A 223 15.39 -0.95 -10.50
C LEU A 223 14.67 -0.87 -9.14
N ALA A 224 13.39 -0.47 -9.11
CA ALA A 224 12.59 -0.45 -7.88
C ALA A 224 12.42 -1.86 -7.28
N TRP A 225 12.17 -2.86 -8.13
CA TRP A 225 12.16 -4.26 -7.71
C TRP A 225 13.53 -4.69 -7.13
N ALA A 226 14.64 -4.32 -7.78
CA ALA A 226 15.99 -4.64 -7.32
C ALA A 226 16.32 -4.00 -5.95
N VAL A 227 15.84 -2.78 -5.69
CA VAL A 227 15.88 -2.19 -4.35
C VAL A 227 15.12 -3.07 -3.35
N GLY A 228 13.92 -3.54 -3.71
CA GLY A 228 13.14 -4.44 -2.86
C GLY A 228 13.82 -5.77 -2.57
N VAL A 229 14.47 -6.39 -3.55
CA VAL A 229 15.28 -7.61 -3.32
C VAL A 229 16.45 -7.33 -2.40
N SER A 230 17.14 -6.19 -2.57
CA SER A 230 18.28 -5.78 -1.72
C SER A 230 17.88 -5.61 -0.25
N PHE A 231 16.64 -5.21 0.01
CA PHE A 231 16.05 -5.13 1.35
C PHE A 231 15.41 -6.44 1.85
N GLY A 232 15.48 -7.53 1.08
CA GLY A 232 14.88 -8.82 1.43
C GLY A 232 13.36 -8.87 1.28
N ARG A 233 12.76 -7.96 0.50
CA ARG A 233 11.31 -7.90 0.29
C ARG A 233 10.84 -8.84 -0.81
N PHE A 234 11.58 -8.89 -1.93
CA PHE A 234 11.23 -9.70 -3.11
C PHE A 234 12.22 -10.84 -3.31
N ASP A 235 11.74 -11.88 -3.96
CA ASP A 235 12.52 -13.08 -4.23
C ASP A 235 13.03 -13.07 -5.67
N TRP A 236 14.36 -13.00 -5.82
CA TRP A 236 15.01 -13.00 -7.13
C TRP A 236 15.01 -14.37 -7.81
N ARG A 237 14.82 -15.46 -7.05
CA ARG A 237 14.83 -16.84 -7.57
C ARG A 237 13.67 -17.12 -8.52
N LEU A 238 12.60 -16.33 -8.46
CA LEU A 238 11.51 -16.38 -9.44
C LEU A 238 11.97 -15.92 -10.83
N ALA A 239 12.91 -14.98 -10.91
CA ALA A 239 13.45 -14.49 -12.18
C ALA A 239 14.41 -15.48 -12.83
N THR A 240 15.11 -16.30 -12.04
CA THR A 240 16.06 -17.31 -12.52
C THR A 240 15.44 -18.70 -12.70
N GLY A 241 14.19 -18.89 -12.27
CA GLY A 241 13.52 -20.20 -12.26
C GLY A 241 14.02 -21.15 -11.15
N GLU A 242 14.82 -20.67 -10.20
CA GLU A 242 15.24 -21.46 -9.02
C GLU A 242 14.08 -21.70 -8.04
N ARG A 243 13.02 -20.89 -8.11
CA ARG A 243 11.79 -21.04 -7.35
C ARG A 243 10.59 -21.08 -8.30
N GLU A 244 9.72 -22.06 -8.08
CA GLU A 244 8.44 -22.16 -8.79
C GLU A 244 7.44 -21.09 -8.29
N PRO A 245 6.61 -20.52 -9.19
CA PRO A 245 5.58 -19.57 -8.80
C PRO A 245 4.54 -20.23 -7.90
N VAL A 246 3.99 -19.43 -6.97
CA VAL A 246 2.90 -19.88 -6.11
C VAL A 246 1.65 -20.13 -6.98
N PRO A 247 0.90 -21.22 -6.76
CA PRO A 247 -0.35 -21.48 -7.48
C PRO A 247 -1.34 -20.30 -7.39
N GLU A 248 -2.14 -20.12 -8.43
CA GLU A 248 -3.20 -19.10 -8.43
C GLU A 248 -4.25 -19.44 -7.35
N PRO A 249 -4.61 -18.48 -6.48
CA PRO A 249 -5.65 -18.69 -5.47
C PRO A 249 -7.04 -18.77 -6.11
N ASP A 250 -8.04 -19.21 -5.35
CA ASP A 250 -9.45 -19.04 -5.74
C ASP A 250 -9.90 -17.57 -5.57
N PRO A 251 -10.85 -17.06 -6.38
CA PRO A 251 -11.39 -15.69 -6.25
C PRO A 251 -11.84 -15.27 -4.85
N PHE A 252 -12.24 -16.21 -3.99
CA PHE A 252 -12.75 -15.92 -2.65
C PHE A 252 -11.85 -16.42 -1.51
N ASP A 253 -10.71 -17.02 -1.83
CA ASP A 253 -9.70 -17.42 -0.83
C ASP A 253 -9.25 -16.23 0.02
N PRO A 254 -8.76 -16.45 1.25
CA PRO A 254 -8.25 -15.37 2.09
C PRO A 254 -7.18 -14.58 1.36
N LEU A 255 -7.17 -13.27 1.59
CA LEU A 255 -6.09 -12.43 1.05
C LEU A 255 -4.73 -12.92 1.56
N PRO A 256 -3.76 -13.15 0.66
CA PRO A 256 -2.46 -13.63 1.07
C PRO A 256 -1.73 -12.55 1.87
N ALA A 257 -0.97 -12.95 2.88
CA ALA A 257 -0.17 -12.03 3.69
C ALA A 257 0.96 -11.36 2.88
N LYS A 258 1.42 -12.03 1.80
CA LYS A 258 2.49 -11.60 0.91
C LYS A 258 2.09 -11.88 -0.54
N SER A 259 2.51 -11.02 -1.47
CA SER A 259 2.32 -11.31 -2.89
C SER A 259 3.21 -12.48 -3.33
N PRO A 260 2.88 -13.18 -4.45
CA PRO A 260 3.68 -14.30 -4.94
C PRO A 260 5.18 -13.98 -5.12
N GLY A 261 5.48 -12.75 -5.55
CA GLY A 261 6.82 -12.23 -5.77
C GLY A 261 7.64 -11.93 -4.52
N MET A 262 7.01 -11.90 -3.34
CA MET A 262 7.72 -11.61 -2.09
C MET A 262 8.53 -12.80 -1.58
N LEU A 263 9.56 -12.49 -0.80
CA LEU A 263 10.40 -13.48 -0.13
C LEU A 263 9.59 -14.21 0.97
N PRO A 264 9.54 -15.56 0.97
CA PRO A 264 8.94 -16.33 2.05
C PRO A 264 9.65 -16.08 3.40
N ASP A 265 8.94 -16.18 4.53
CA ASP A 265 9.51 -15.83 5.85
C ASP A 265 10.68 -16.72 6.31
N CYS A 266 10.77 -17.95 5.80
CA CYS A 266 11.81 -18.91 6.18
C CYS A 266 13.01 -18.92 5.24
N ASP A 267 13.00 -18.09 4.20
CA ASP A 267 14.01 -18.11 3.16
C ASP A 267 15.05 -17.00 3.37
N GLU A 268 16.29 -17.28 2.97
CA GLU A 268 17.38 -16.32 3.08
C GLU A 268 17.23 -15.19 2.04
N PRO A 269 17.35 -13.92 2.44
CA PRO A 269 17.34 -12.81 1.51
C PRO A 269 18.63 -12.79 0.66
N PHE A 270 18.58 -12.10 -0.49
CA PHE A 270 19.77 -11.87 -1.33
C PHE A 270 20.93 -11.24 -0.54
N HIS A 271 20.59 -10.29 0.34
CA HIS A 271 21.55 -9.62 1.20
C HIS A 271 21.04 -9.63 2.65
N ALA A 272 21.77 -10.31 3.53
CA ALA A 272 21.39 -10.45 4.93
C ALA A 272 21.68 -9.15 5.71
N GLN A 273 20.70 -8.26 5.79
CA GLN A 273 20.78 -7.05 6.61
C GLN A 273 19.41 -6.59 7.12
N ASN A 274 19.37 -6.09 8.36
CA ASN A 274 18.14 -5.70 9.04
C ASN A 274 17.64 -4.30 8.65
N GLY A 275 17.25 -4.13 7.39
CA GLY A 275 16.46 -2.98 6.93
C GLY A 275 17.23 -1.64 6.86
N ILE A 276 18.55 -1.65 6.90
CA ILE A 276 19.40 -0.45 6.72
C ILE A 276 20.45 -0.75 5.65
N LEU A 277 20.38 -0.01 4.54
CA LEU A 277 21.40 -0.01 3.48
C LEU A 277 21.98 1.40 3.32
N VAL A 278 23.06 1.54 2.56
CA VAL A 278 23.78 2.82 2.43
C VAL A 278 24.18 3.09 0.98
N ASP A 279 24.27 4.35 0.61
CA ASP A 279 24.98 4.83 -0.58
C ASP A 279 26.41 5.18 -0.15
N ASP A 280 27.30 4.20 -0.18
CA ASP A 280 28.71 4.36 0.18
C ASP A 280 29.59 3.31 -0.52
N GLN A 281 30.33 3.75 -1.53
CA GLN A 281 31.18 2.87 -2.31
C GLN A 281 32.21 2.14 -1.44
N GLY A 282 32.26 0.82 -1.61
CA GLY A 282 33.12 -0.09 -0.84
C GLY A 282 32.54 -0.54 0.50
N HIS A 283 31.35 -0.06 0.88
CA HIS A 283 30.65 -0.57 2.05
C HIS A 283 29.98 -1.94 1.76
N PRO A 284 29.99 -2.90 2.71
CA PRO A 284 29.30 -4.19 2.54
C PRO A 284 27.79 -4.07 2.28
N HIS A 285 27.18 -2.95 2.67
CA HIS A 285 25.75 -2.67 2.51
C HIS A 285 25.47 -1.57 1.47
N ASP A 286 26.40 -1.35 0.53
CA ASP A 286 26.27 -0.37 -0.56
C ASP A 286 25.13 -0.76 -1.52
N LEU A 287 23.99 -0.07 -1.43
CA LEU A 287 22.77 -0.38 -2.18
C LEU A 287 22.97 -0.34 -3.71
N PRO A 288 23.66 0.65 -4.31
CA PRO A 288 23.94 0.63 -5.75
C PRO A 288 24.69 -0.64 -6.19
N ARG A 289 25.73 -1.04 -5.46
CA ARG A 289 26.48 -2.27 -5.76
C ARG A 289 25.61 -3.52 -5.64
N LEU A 290 24.78 -3.61 -4.60
CA LEU A 290 23.86 -4.75 -4.42
C LEU A 290 22.86 -4.88 -5.58
N ILE A 291 22.35 -3.75 -6.09
CA ILE A 291 21.47 -3.73 -7.27
C ILE A 291 22.23 -4.20 -8.51
N GLU A 292 23.45 -3.69 -8.75
CA GLU A 292 24.27 -4.09 -9.89
C GLU A 292 24.61 -5.60 -9.87
N GLU A 293 25.02 -6.12 -8.71
CA GLU A 293 25.30 -7.55 -8.50
C GLU A 293 24.05 -8.41 -8.71
N LEU A 294 22.89 -7.95 -8.22
CA LEU A 294 21.63 -8.64 -8.40
C LEU A 294 21.23 -8.70 -9.88
N LEU A 295 21.32 -7.58 -10.61
CA LEU A 295 20.96 -7.54 -12.03
C LEU A 295 21.84 -8.48 -12.85
N GLN A 296 23.14 -8.52 -12.54
CA GLN A 296 24.05 -9.51 -13.13
C GLN A 296 23.64 -10.96 -12.78
N ARG A 297 23.25 -11.21 -11.52
CA ARG A 297 22.82 -12.54 -11.05
C ARG A 297 21.57 -13.06 -11.75
N VAL A 298 20.65 -12.17 -12.13
CA VAL A 298 19.44 -12.53 -12.89
C VAL A 298 19.62 -12.38 -14.41
N GLU A 299 20.88 -12.30 -14.87
CA GLU A 299 21.26 -12.20 -16.28
C GLU A 299 20.54 -11.04 -16.99
N ASN A 300 20.52 -9.87 -16.34
CA ASN A 300 19.95 -8.64 -16.89
C ASN A 300 21.02 -7.55 -16.99
N GLU A 301 20.90 -6.70 -18.01
CA GLU A 301 21.81 -5.58 -18.20
C GLU A 301 21.58 -4.52 -17.10
N VAL A 302 22.66 -3.93 -16.60
CA VAL A 302 22.57 -2.82 -15.64
C VAL A 302 22.22 -1.55 -16.41
N PRO A 303 21.04 -0.94 -16.18
CA PRO A 303 20.66 0.24 -16.93
C PRO A 303 21.32 1.49 -16.34
N GLY A 304 22.19 2.13 -17.13
CA GLY A 304 22.78 3.42 -16.78
C GLY A 304 23.58 3.42 -15.47
N ASP A 305 23.59 4.57 -14.79
CA ASP A 305 24.24 4.75 -13.47
C ASP A 305 23.21 4.62 -12.35
N VAL A 306 23.18 3.44 -11.73
CA VAL A 306 22.28 3.09 -10.62
C VAL A 306 22.42 4.05 -9.44
N ARG A 307 23.64 4.49 -9.11
CA ARG A 307 23.88 5.40 -7.99
C ARG A 307 23.30 6.79 -8.29
N SER A 308 23.49 7.29 -9.50
CA SER A 308 22.87 8.55 -9.93
C SER A 308 21.35 8.47 -9.89
N TRP A 309 20.76 7.38 -10.38
CA TRP A 309 19.30 7.15 -10.36
C TRP A 309 18.74 7.11 -8.92
N LEU A 310 19.39 6.37 -8.00
CA LEU A 310 18.97 6.32 -6.59
C LEU A 310 18.96 7.70 -5.91
N ARG A 311 19.94 8.55 -6.21
CA ARG A 311 20.06 9.89 -5.61
C ARG A 311 19.03 10.88 -6.11
N ARG A 312 18.56 10.73 -7.36
CA ARG A 312 17.77 11.75 -8.05
C ARG A 312 16.32 11.35 -8.29
N GLU A 313 16.11 10.11 -8.70
CA GLU A 313 14.87 9.68 -9.36
C GLU A 313 14.08 8.69 -8.51
N PHE A 314 14.77 7.81 -7.78
CA PHE A 314 14.12 6.71 -7.06
C PHE A 314 13.11 7.17 -6.00
N PHE A 315 13.47 8.08 -5.08
CA PHE A 315 12.56 8.45 -4.00
C PHE A 315 11.30 9.19 -4.49
N PRO A 316 11.36 10.16 -5.43
CA PRO A 316 10.16 10.73 -6.04
C PRO A 316 9.25 9.69 -6.69
N LEU A 317 9.82 8.75 -7.46
CA LEU A 317 9.09 7.65 -8.08
C LEU A 317 8.40 6.78 -7.02
N HIS A 318 9.16 6.33 -6.03
CA HIS A 318 8.67 5.51 -4.92
C HIS A 318 7.58 6.21 -4.13
N LEU A 319 7.75 7.50 -3.84
CA LEU A 319 6.74 8.29 -3.14
C LEU A 319 5.43 8.34 -3.93
N LYS A 320 5.49 8.55 -5.25
CA LYS A 320 4.30 8.56 -6.12
C LYS A 320 3.61 7.20 -6.11
N GLN A 321 4.37 6.12 -6.31
CA GLN A 321 3.84 4.75 -6.35
C GLN A 321 3.18 4.31 -5.04
N TYR A 322 3.69 4.79 -3.90
CA TYR A 322 3.19 4.47 -2.56
C TYR A 322 2.26 5.54 -1.97
N SER A 323 1.74 6.43 -2.82
CA SER A 323 0.76 7.43 -2.43
C SER A 323 -0.54 7.22 -3.20
N LYS A 324 -1.69 7.32 -2.50
CA LYS A 324 -3.01 7.32 -3.11
C LYS A 324 -3.92 8.29 -2.36
N SER A 325 -4.56 9.20 -3.08
CA SER A 325 -5.33 10.31 -2.48
C SER A 325 -4.47 11.02 -1.41
N ARG A 326 -4.99 11.22 -0.20
CA ARG A 326 -4.30 11.87 0.93
C ARG A 326 -3.26 10.98 1.61
N ARG A 327 -3.30 9.67 1.38
CA ARG A 327 -2.37 8.72 2.01
C ARG A 327 -1.04 8.75 1.27
N LYS A 328 0.02 9.12 1.99
CA LYS A 328 1.41 9.03 1.51
C LYS A 328 2.17 8.03 2.37
N ALA A 329 2.63 6.93 1.78
CA ALA A 329 3.21 5.82 2.54
C ALA A 329 4.49 5.23 1.91
N PRO A 330 5.50 6.03 1.55
CA PRO A 330 6.78 5.50 1.05
C PRO A 330 7.43 4.60 2.11
N ILE A 331 7.89 3.42 1.72
CA ILE A 331 8.48 2.43 2.65
C ILE A 331 10.02 2.38 2.65
N TYR A 332 10.69 3.11 1.74
CA TYR A 332 12.15 3.22 1.69
C TYR A 332 12.50 4.68 1.94
N TRP A 333 13.28 4.94 2.99
CA TRP A 333 13.51 6.30 3.49
C TRP A 333 14.97 6.71 3.32
N PRO A 334 15.27 7.69 2.44
CA PRO A 334 16.60 8.25 2.32
C PRO A 334 16.84 9.30 3.42
N LEU A 335 17.61 8.91 4.43
CA LEU A 335 18.15 9.82 5.43
C LEU A 335 19.56 10.25 4.99
N SER A 336 19.68 11.50 4.57
CA SER A 336 20.94 12.00 4.01
C SER A 336 21.55 13.14 4.81
N THR A 337 22.87 13.30 4.66
CA THR A 337 23.58 14.51 5.07
C THR A 337 23.05 15.76 4.35
N THR A 338 23.44 16.95 4.81
CA THR A 338 22.96 18.24 4.27
C THR A 338 23.23 18.36 2.77
N SER A 339 24.42 17.98 2.31
CA SER A 339 24.78 17.92 0.89
C SER A 339 24.13 16.78 0.10
N GLY A 340 23.62 15.75 0.77
CA GLY A 340 23.13 14.52 0.12
C GLY A 340 24.24 13.56 -0.35
N SER A 341 25.49 13.83 0.01
CA SER A 341 26.66 13.03 -0.40
C SER A 341 26.74 11.66 0.27
N TYR A 342 26.16 11.52 1.47
CA TYR A 342 26.00 10.26 2.19
C TYR A 342 24.53 10.05 2.52
N THR A 343 23.98 8.91 2.10
CA THR A 343 22.56 8.56 2.29
C THR A 343 22.42 7.17 2.88
N LEU A 344 21.69 7.08 3.98
CA LEU A 344 21.22 5.84 4.56
C LEU A 344 19.79 5.59 4.12
N TRP A 345 19.51 4.36 3.68
CA TRP A 345 18.19 3.94 3.26
C TRP A 345 17.59 3.02 4.33
N LEU A 346 16.51 3.47 4.97
CA LEU A 346 15.78 2.68 5.97
C LEU A 346 14.56 2.02 5.34
N TYR A 347 14.32 0.77 5.72
CA TYR A 347 13.13 0.01 5.35
C TYR A 347 12.07 0.09 6.46
N TYR A 348 10.99 0.82 6.19
CA TYR A 348 9.92 1.10 7.16
C TYR A 348 9.36 -0.15 7.87
N PRO A 349 9.05 -1.26 7.16
CA PRO A 349 8.52 -2.47 7.81
C PRO A 349 9.47 -3.11 8.82
N SER A 350 10.78 -2.87 8.73
CA SER A 350 11.79 -3.43 9.65
C SER A 350 12.22 -2.46 10.76
N LEU A 351 11.58 -1.29 10.88
CA LEU A 351 11.92 -0.34 11.93
C LEU A 351 11.63 -0.88 13.32
N THR A 352 12.54 -0.59 14.23
CA THR A 352 12.42 -0.89 15.66
C THR A 352 12.91 0.30 16.47
N GLY A 353 12.68 0.29 17.79
CA GLY A 353 13.28 1.27 18.70
C GLY A 353 14.82 1.26 18.71
N GLN A 354 15.47 0.25 18.11
CA GLN A 354 16.94 0.17 18.00
C GLN A 354 17.48 0.66 16.66
N THR A 355 16.62 0.97 15.68
CA THR A 355 17.08 1.32 14.33
C THR A 355 18.00 2.55 14.34
N LEU A 356 17.65 3.60 15.07
CA LEU A 356 18.48 4.81 15.11
C LEU A 356 19.82 4.58 15.82
N TYR A 357 19.84 3.77 16.88
CA TYR A 357 21.09 3.36 17.53
C TYR A 357 21.98 2.54 16.60
N THR A 358 21.39 1.64 15.81
CA THR A 358 22.11 0.85 14.80
C THR A 358 22.69 1.75 13.72
N VAL A 359 21.93 2.72 13.22
CA VAL A 359 22.42 3.76 12.29
C VAL A 359 23.65 4.47 12.86
N ILE A 360 23.56 4.95 14.10
CA ILE A 360 24.65 5.69 14.74
C ILE A 360 25.90 4.82 14.89
N ASN A 361 25.74 3.64 15.48
CA ASN A 361 26.86 2.78 15.86
C ASN A 361 27.50 2.11 14.64
N ASP A 362 26.71 1.54 13.75
CA ASP A 362 27.26 0.64 12.72
C ASP A 362 27.60 1.39 11.43
N PHE A 363 26.93 2.51 11.15
CA PHE A 363 27.10 3.25 9.89
C PHE A 363 27.80 4.59 10.04
N ILE A 364 27.65 5.29 11.18
CA ILE A 364 28.19 6.65 11.32
C ILE A 364 29.48 6.67 12.17
N GLU A 365 29.41 6.29 13.45
CA GLU A 365 30.47 6.56 14.45
C GLU A 365 31.33 5.36 14.85
N GLY A 366 30.79 4.13 14.84
CA GLY A 366 31.52 2.97 15.36
C GLY A 366 32.75 2.58 14.53
N PRO A 367 33.41 1.47 14.90
CA PRO A 367 34.70 1.09 14.30
C PRO A 367 34.62 0.86 12.78
N ASN A 368 33.45 0.44 12.28
CA ASN A 368 33.17 0.25 10.85
C ASN A 368 32.41 1.43 10.23
N GLY A 369 32.12 2.47 11.01
CA GLY A 369 31.34 3.62 10.59
C GLY A 369 32.10 4.54 9.63
N LYS A 370 31.34 5.35 8.90
CA LYS A 370 31.89 6.27 7.88
C LYS A 370 32.85 7.32 8.47
N LEU A 371 32.61 7.79 9.70
CA LEU A 371 33.50 8.76 10.36
C LEU A 371 34.90 8.20 10.60
N ALA A 372 35.03 6.93 10.99
CA ALA A 372 36.34 6.32 11.24
C ALA A 372 37.18 6.27 9.95
N ARG A 373 36.55 5.88 8.82
CA ARG A 373 37.18 5.88 7.49
C ARG A 373 37.63 7.27 7.06
N ILE A 374 36.74 8.26 7.14
CA ILE A 374 37.04 9.64 6.74
C ILE A 374 38.17 10.23 7.59
N ARG A 375 38.16 10.00 8.90
CA ARG A 375 39.23 10.46 9.80
C ARG A 375 40.58 9.85 9.46
N SER A 376 40.61 8.57 9.09
CA SER A 376 41.81 7.89 8.61
C SER A 376 42.31 8.50 7.30
N ASP A 377 41.42 8.75 6.34
CA ASP A 377 41.77 9.37 5.05
C ASP A 377 42.33 10.79 5.25
N ILE A 378 41.67 11.60 6.09
CA ILE A 378 42.14 12.94 6.48
C ILE A 378 43.52 12.88 7.12
N ALA A 379 43.78 11.90 8.00
CA ALA A 379 45.09 11.72 8.61
C ALA A 379 46.15 11.37 7.56
N GLY A 380 45.86 10.45 6.63
CA GLY A 380 46.76 10.09 5.53
C GLY A 380 47.09 11.27 4.61
N PHE A 381 46.11 12.14 4.31
CA PHE A 381 46.38 13.37 3.56
C PHE A 381 47.23 14.37 4.35
N ARG A 382 47.04 14.48 5.67
CA ARG A 382 47.86 15.35 6.53
C ARG A 382 49.31 14.89 6.61
N GLU A 383 49.56 13.57 6.63
CA GLU A 383 50.92 13.01 6.63
C GLU A 383 51.70 13.34 5.35
N LYS A 384 51.03 13.42 4.19
CA LYS A 384 51.65 13.87 2.93
C LYS A 384 52.11 15.33 2.97
N GLY A 385 51.61 16.15 3.90
CA GLY A 385 52.12 17.50 4.15
C GLY A 385 52.09 18.39 2.91
N SER A 386 53.24 18.94 2.52
CA SER A 386 53.43 19.82 1.35
C SER A 386 53.59 19.07 0.03
N ALA A 387 53.64 17.74 0.03
CA ALA A 387 53.70 16.92 -1.19
C ALA A 387 52.31 16.71 -1.84
N ARG A 388 51.26 17.32 -1.27
CA ARG A 388 49.89 17.23 -1.78
C ARG A 388 49.73 17.98 -3.10
N SER A 389 49.00 17.36 -4.03
CA SER A 389 48.54 18.00 -5.25
C SER A 389 47.30 18.85 -5.01
N ARG A 390 46.97 19.74 -5.95
CA ARG A 390 45.74 20.55 -5.93
C ARG A 390 44.45 19.72 -5.91
N ASP A 391 44.50 18.49 -6.42
CA ASP A 391 43.36 17.57 -6.40
C ASP A 391 43.21 16.91 -5.03
N GLU A 392 44.32 16.56 -4.38
CA GLU A 392 44.34 16.04 -3.01
C GLU A 392 43.90 17.09 -1.98
N ASP A 393 44.27 18.37 -2.15
CA ASP A 393 43.77 19.45 -1.29
C ASP A 393 42.26 19.63 -1.42
N ARG A 394 41.71 19.57 -2.64
CA ARG A 394 40.25 19.61 -2.86
C ARG A 394 39.54 18.40 -2.27
N ALA A 395 40.13 17.21 -2.39
CA ALA A 395 39.58 16.00 -1.76
C ALA A 395 39.58 16.12 -0.22
N LEU A 396 40.65 16.69 0.36
CA LEU A 396 40.73 16.92 1.80
C LEU A 396 39.65 17.89 2.29
N GLU A 397 39.42 19.00 1.59
CA GLU A 397 38.35 19.96 1.91
C GLU A 397 36.95 19.31 1.85
N ALA A 398 36.71 18.48 0.83
CA ALA A 398 35.46 17.73 0.70
C ALA A 398 35.27 16.72 1.85
N LEU A 399 36.34 16.00 2.24
CA LEU A 399 36.31 15.07 3.37
C LEU A 399 36.06 15.77 4.71
N GLN A 400 36.66 16.94 4.93
CA GLN A 400 36.43 17.73 6.14
C GLN A 400 34.99 18.23 6.23
N THR A 401 34.42 18.65 5.10
CA THR A 401 33.01 19.06 5.02
C THR A 401 32.11 17.86 5.32
N LEU A 402 32.38 16.70 4.73
CA LEU A 402 31.63 15.48 4.99
C LEU A 402 31.76 15.00 6.45
N GLU A 403 32.94 15.13 7.07
CA GLU A 403 33.13 14.83 8.49
C GLU A 403 32.18 15.65 9.37
N LEU A 404 32.09 16.96 9.11
CA LEU A 404 31.18 17.85 9.84
C LEU A 404 29.71 17.47 9.62
N GLU A 405 29.30 17.21 8.38
CA GLU A 405 27.93 16.80 8.08
C GLU A 405 27.54 15.47 8.73
N LEU A 406 28.48 14.52 8.83
CA LEU A 406 28.25 13.24 9.51
C LEU A 406 28.15 13.40 11.02
N ILE A 407 28.93 14.32 11.60
CA ILE A 407 28.80 14.70 13.02
C ILE A 407 27.41 15.31 13.28
N GLU A 408 26.95 16.23 12.42
CA GLU A 408 25.62 16.82 12.51
C GLU A 408 24.52 15.74 12.40
N LEU A 409 24.64 14.83 11.42
CA LEU A 409 23.69 13.73 11.25
C LEU A 409 23.66 12.83 12.48
N ARG A 410 24.82 12.46 13.03
CA ARG A 410 24.94 11.66 14.25
C ARG A 410 24.25 12.35 15.43
N ASP A 411 24.53 13.63 15.65
CA ASP A 411 24.04 14.38 16.80
C ASP A 411 22.51 14.53 16.74
N LEU A 412 21.96 14.79 15.55
CA LEU A 412 20.51 14.81 15.33
C LEU A 412 19.87 13.44 15.61
N MET A 413 20.49 12.34 15.15
CA MET A 413 19.99 11.00 15.42
C MET A 413 20.05 10.65 16.92
N LEU A 414 21.13 11.03 17.61
CA LEU A 414 21.28 10.84 19.06
C LEU A 414 20.25 11.63 19.87
N GLN A 415 19.82 12.80 19.38
CA GLN A 415 18.75 13.56 20.01
C GLN A 415 17.40 12.86 19.91
N ILE A 416 17.15 12.14 18.83
CA ILE A 416 15.86 11.50 18.53
C ILE A 416 15.78 10.09 19.11
N ALA A 417 16.88 9.32 19.04
CA ALA A 417 16.92 7.90 19.40
C ALA A 417 16.35 7.53 20.78
N PRO A 418 16.60 8.28 21.88
CA PRO A 418 16.12 7.91 23.21
C PRO A 418 14.60 7.81 23.34
N THR A 419 13.87 8.65 22.59
CA THR A 419 12.41 8.75 22.63
C THR A 419 11.74 8.19 21.37
N TYR A 420 12.52 7.64 20.43
CA TYR A 420 11.99 7.10 19.20
C TYR A 420 11.54 5.64 19.38
N ARG A 421 10.23 5.45 19.49
CA ARG A 421 9.57 4.14 19.54
C ARG A 421 8.60 4.04 18.36
N PRO A 422 9.06 3.59 17.18
CA PRO A 422 8.18 3.47 16.02
C PRO A 422 7.13 2.38 16.27
N ASN A 423 5.89 2.66 15.86
CA ASN A 423 4.81 1.69 15.76
C ASN A 423 4.22 1.75 14.35
N HIS A 424 4.07 0.60 13.69
CA HIS A 424 3.56 0.53 12.32
C HIS A 424 2.08 0.92 12.21
N ASP A 425 1.31 0.80 13.29
CA ASP A 425 -0.11 1.21 13.33
C ASP A 425 -0.29 2.73 13.33
N ASP A 426 0.75 3.51 13.65
CA ASP A 426 0.71 4.97 13.56
C ASP A 426 0.74 5.46 12.11
N GLY A 427 1.16 4.59 11.18
CA GLY A 427 1.31 4.88 9.76
C GLY A 427 2.60 5.65 9.41
N VAL A 428 3.08 5.39 8.19
CA VAL A 428 4.36 5.86 7.65
C VAL A 428 4.64 7.35 7.90
N GLN A 429 3.66 8.22 7.64
CA GLN A 429 3.85 9.66 7.74
C GLN A 429 4.11 10.12 9.18
N ILE A 430 3.43 9.54 10.17
CA ILE A 430 3.64 9.86 11.59
C ILE A 430 4.96 9.27 12.06
N THR A 431 5.25 8.01 11.72
CA THR A 431 6.49 7.33 12.10
C THR A 431 7.75 8.04 11.56
N ALA A 432 7.68 8.64 10.37
CA ALA A 432 8.79 9.39 9.76
C ALA A 432 8.88 10.85 10.23
N ALA A 433 7.84 11.41 10.85
CA ALA A 433 7.75 12.83 11.18
C ALA A 433 8.91 13.37 12.05
N PRO A 434 9.44 12.66 13.07
CA PRO A 434 10.59 13.12 13.84
C PRO A 434 11.86 13.31 13.00
N LEU A 435 12.00 12.55 11.91
CA LEU A 435 13.20 12.47 11.05
C LEU A 435 13.14 13.43 9.85
N TRP A 436 12.21 14.40 9.87
CA TRP A 436 11.90 15.25 8.71
C TRP A 436 13.10 16.06 8.19
N GLU A 437 14.05 16.41 9.06
CA GLU A 437 15.24 17.22 8.70
C GLU A 437 16.21 16.46 7.78
N GLN A 438 16.19 15.12 7.81
CA GLN A 438 17.13 14.28 7.08
C GLN A 438 16.64 13.88 5.68
N PHE A 439 15.36 14.11 5.38
CA PHE A 439 14.82 13.92 4.03
C PHE A 439 15.18 15.10 3.12
N ARG A 440 15.80 14.82 1.97
CA ARG A 440 16.18 15.87 1.00
C ARG A 440 15.07 16.20 0.00
N HIS A 441 14.10 15.32 -0.19
CA HIS A 441 12.94 15.57 -1.05
C HIS A 441 11.99 16.60 -0.43
N LYS A 442 12.04 17.84 -0.93
CA LYS A 442 11.36 19.01 -0.33
C LYS A 442 9.85 18.86 -0.13
N PRO A 443 9.06 18.34 -1.08
CA PRO A 443 7.64 18.13 -0.87
C PRO A 443 7.34 17.18 0.30
N TRP A 444 8.11 16.10 0.42
CA TRP A 444 7.94 15.13 1.51
C TRP A 444 8.42 15.68 2.85
N GLN A 445 9.58 16.35 2.85
CA GLN A 445 10.11 17.05 4.02
C GLN A 445 9.08 18.04 4.61
N LYS A 446 8.39 18.80 3.75
CA LYS A 446 7.33 19.73 4.19
C LYS A 446 6.16 18.99 4.85
N VAL A 447 5.67 17.91 4.22
CA VAL A 447 4.58 17.08 4.78
C VAL A 447 4.95 16.54 6.16
N LEU A 448 6.16 16.02 6.32
CA LEU A 448 6.64 15.51 7.61
C LEU A 448 6.79 16.61 8.66
N LYS A 449 7.31 17.77 8.28
CA LYS A 449 7.42 18.94 9.18
C LYS A 449 6.06 19.39 9.69
N ASP A 450 5.07 19.48 8.80
CA ASP A 450 3.69 19.87 9.15
C ASP A 450 3.04 18.80 10.05
N THR A 451 3.30 17.52 9.78
CA THR A 451 2.84 16.39 10.62
C THR A 451 3.45 16.45 12.01
N TRP A 452 4.75 16.75 12.11
CA TRP A 452 5.46 16.90 13.37
C TRP A 452 4.91 18.07 14.20
N ALA A 453 4.56 19.18 13.56
CA ALA A 453 3.91 20.31 14.23
C ALA A 453 2.52 19.93 14.78
N LYS A 454 1.73 19.16 14.02
CA LYS A 454 0.42 18.64 14.46
C LYS A 454 0.54 17.63 15.60
N LEU A 455 1.54 16.74 15.58
CA LEU A 455 1.88 15.84 16.70
C LEU A 455 2.21 16.63 17.97
N LYS A 456 3.05 17.66 17.85
CA LYS A 456 3.36 18.57 18.97
C LYS A 456 2.14 19.27 19.54
N LYS A 457 1.16 19.61 18.69
CA LYS A 457 -0.11 20.25 19.10
C LYS A 457 -1.10 19.27 19.74
N GLY A 458 -0.98 17.98 19.46
CA GLY A 458 -1.85 16.92 19.98
C GLY A 458 -3.03 16.55 19.05
N ASP A 459 -2.93 16.89 17.76
CA ASP A 459 -3.93 16.53 16.74
C ASP A 459 -3.87 15.01 16.41
N TYR A 460 -2.77 14.34 16.77
CA TYR A 460 -2.52 12.90 16.54
C TYR A 460 -2.26 12.15 17.85
N ASP A 461 -2.92 12.55 18.95
CA ASP A 461 -2.70 11.89 20.26
C ASP A 461 -3.13 10.41 20.28
N TRP A 462 -3.86 9.93 19.26
CA TRP A 462 -4.15 8.50 19.07
C TRP A 462 -2.93 7.67 18.67
N ALA A 463 -1.85 8.30 18.18
CA ALA A 463 -0.65 7.60 17.77
C ALA A 463 0.23 7.21 18.97
N HIS A 464 0.82 6.02 18.95
CA HIS A 464 1.72 5.51 19.98
C HIS A 464 3.00 6.36 20.09
N LEU A 465 3.45 6.92 18.96
CA LEU A 465 4.55 7.86 18.96
C LEU A 465 4.23 9.11 19.80
N ALA A 466 2.99 9.62 19.75
CA ALA A 466 2.58 10.75 20.57
C ALA A 466 2.61 10.41 22.07
N MET A 467 2.20 9.19 22.45
CA MET A 467 2.31 8.67 23.81
C MET A 467 3.76 8.59 24.30
N THR A 468 4.70 8.28 23.42
CA THR A 468 6.12 8.22 23.77
C THR A 468 6.73 9.61 24.01
N TYR A 469 6.36 10.60 23.20
CA TYR A 469 6.88 11.97 23.33
C TYR A 469 6.15 12.80 24.41
N TRP A 470 4.85 12.60 24.60
CA TRP A 470 4.00 13.39 25.51
C TRP A 470 3.05 12.51 26.35
N PRO A 471 3.57 11.61 27.19
CA PRO A 471 2.76 10.64 27.93
C PRO A 471 1.72 11.30 28.83
N GLU A 472 2.10 12.35 29.58
CA GLU A 472 1.18 13.05 30.49
C GLU A 472 -0.03 13.63 29.76
N ARG A 473 0.20 14.28 28.61
CA ARG A 473 -0.87 14.88 27.79
C ARG A 473 -1.85 13.82 27.28
N VAL A 474 -1.32 12.70 26.77
CA VAL A 474 -2.14 11.63 26.21
C VAL A 474 -2.94 10.93 27.30
N CYS A 475 -2.30 10.63 28.45
CA CYS A 475 -2.97 10.04 29.62
C CYS A 475 -4.13 10.90 30.13
N GLU A 476 -3.98 12.22 30.21
CA GLU A 476 -5.07 13.10 30.63
C GLU A 476 -6.27 13.06 29.67
N LYS A 477 -6.03 13.02 28.35
CA LYS A 477 -7.12 12.90 27.37
C LYS A 477 -7.81 11.52 27.43
N CYS A 478 -7.09 10.45 27.76
CA CYS A 478 -7.67 9.11 27.90
C CYS A 478 -8.73 9.04 29.01
N LYS A 479 -8.69 9.93 30.01
CA LYS A 479 -9.70 9.96 31.08
C LYS A 479 -11.10 10.32 30.58
N THR A 480 -11.18 11.11 29.50
CA THR A 480 -12.45 11.64 28.98
C THR A 480 -12.79 11.13 27.57
N ASP A 481 -11.82 10.63 26.82
CA ASP A 481 -12.02 10.02 25.50
C ASP A 481 -11.80 8.51 25.55
N LYS A 482 -12.90 7.75 25.46
CA LYS A 482 -12.90 6.29 25.49
C LYS A 482 -12.16 5.69 24.29
N SER A 483 -12.28 6.30 23.11
CA SER A 483 -11.63 5.77 21.89
C SER A 483 -10.13 5.93 22.01
N LEU A 484 -9.68 7.06 22.54
CA LEU A 484 -8.28 7.31 22.81
C LEU A 484 -7.72 6.37 23.88
N ALA A 485 -8.47 6.15 24.96
CA ALA A 485 -8.10 5.20 26.00
C ALA A 485 -7.95 3.77 25.42
N ILE A 486 -8.86 3.37 24.53
CA ILE A 486 -8.78 2.07 23.82
C ILE A 486 -7.54 2.01 22.91
N ALA A 487 -7.19 3.11 22.23
CA ALA A 487 -6.04 3.13 21.32
C ALA A 487 -4.70 2.90 22.03
N HIS A 488 -4.60 3.24 23.32
CA HIS A 488 -3.39 3.10 24.14
C HIS A 488 -3.46 1.98 25.17
N ASP A 489 -4.51 1.13 25.15
CA ASP A 489 -4.79 0.11 26.18
C ASP A 489 -4.87 0.69 27.62
N LEU A 490 -5.41 1.92 27.75
CA LEU A 490 -5.57 2.66 28.99
C LEU A 490 -7.05 2.80 29.41
N GLU A 491 -7.92 1.84 29.06
CA GLU A 491 -9.36 1.94 29.38
C GLU A 491 -9.64 2.04 30.88
N HIS A 492 -8.72 1.55 31.72
CA HIS A 492 -8.80 1.67 33.17
C HIS A 492 -8.70 3.12 33.70
N LEU A 493 -8.19 4.06 32.88
CA LEU A 493 -8.15 5.49 33.21
C LEU A 493 -9.44 6.23 32.82
N TYR A 494 -10.26 5.66 31.94
CA TYR A 494 -11.45 6.31 31.41
C TYR A 494 -12.55 6.44 32.48
N VAL A 495 -13.10 7.64 32.62
CA VAL A 495 -14.21 7.94 33.51
C VAL A 495 -15.45 8.22 32.64
N GLU A 496 -16.47 7.37 32.77
CA GLU A 496 -17.71 7.54 32.03
C GLU A 496 -18.44 8.80 32.52
N PRO A 497 -18.78 9.75 31.63
CA PRO A 497 -19.50 10.95 32.04
C PRO A 497 -20.89 10.60 32.56
N GLU A 498 -21.33 11.28 33.63
CA GLU A 498 -22.66 11.07 34.20
C GLU A 498 -23.73 11.23 33.11
N SER A 499 -24.63 10.24 33.00
CA SER A 499 -25.69 10.24 32.01
C SER A 499 -26.59 11.46 32.23
N THR A 500 -26.50 12.46 31.35
CA THR A 500 -27.50 13.53 31.34
C THR A 500 -28.84 12.90 30.96
N ALA A 501 -29.74 12.80 31.94
CA ALA A 501 -31.09 12.33 31.73
C ALA A 501 -31.70 13.15 30.58
N ARG A 502 -31.99 12.50 29.44
CA ARG A 502 -32.72 13.13 28.35
C ARG A 502 -34.03 13.64 28.92
N SER A 503 -34.17 14.96 29.00
CA SER A 503 -35.44 15.62 29.23
C SER A 503 -36.42 15.13 28.16
N HIS A 504 -37.32 14.24 28.55
CA HIS A 504 -38.52 13.94 27.78
C HIS A 504 -39.31 15.26 27.67
N ARG A 505 -39.17 15.96 26.54
CA ARG A 505 -40.17 16.94 26.12
C ARG A 505 -41.44 16.15 25.83
N ASN A 506 -42.36 16.13 26.79
CA ASN A 506 -43.76 15.83 26.53
C ASN A 506 -44.23 16.78 25.42
N ILE A 507 -44.56 16.22 24.27
CA ILE A 507 -45.37 16.88 23.25
C ILE A 507 -46.76 16.30 23.44
N ASP A 508 -47.53 16.92 24.33
CA ASP A 508 -49.00 16.85 24.29
C ASP A 508 -49.46 18.04 23.44
N ALA A 509 -50.02 17.75 22.26
CA ALA A 509 -50.98 18.58 21.54
C ALA A 509 -51.71 17.72 20.49
#